data_AF-A0A250J6F7-F1
#
_entry.id   AF-A0A250J6F7-F1
#
_cell.length_a   1.000
_cell.length_b   1.000
_cell.length_c   1.000
_cell.angle_alpha   90.00
_cell.angle_beta   90.00
_cell.angle_gamma   90.00
#
_symmetry.space_group_name_H-M   'P 1'
#
loop_
_entity.id
_entity.type
_entity.pdbx_description
1 polymer ?
#
loop_
_entity_poly.entity_id
_entity_poly.type
_entity_poly.pdbx_seq_one_letter_code
_entity_poly.pdbx_strand_id
1 'polypeptide(L)'
;MLKKILLGLAVVIVALFGVIATRPSTYSVQRSATFKAPPDVAFALVNDFHQWGGWLPWNALDPSQKTTFEGAPMGEGARYGWSGNDQVGEGRMLIEESKPNELVRIQLEFIRPFASTTRTTFTFKPAAEGVEVTWAMSGEDNFMGKAFSLVVDRDAMLGKDFDKGLAAMKTLAEAEAGKRAEAEAAKLAAEKVAAPVEAPPAAEGGQAVAAPTP
;
A
#
# COMPACT_ATOMS: atom_id res chain seq x y z
N MET A 1 -13.79 54.50 -21.63
CA MET A 1 -12.86 53.36 -21.82
C MET A 1 -12.83 52.46 -20.59
N LEU A 2 -12.46 52.95 -19.40
CA LEU A 2 -12.38 52.17 -18.16
C LEU A 2 -13.64 51.37 -17.80
N LYS A 3 -14.85 51.96 -17.91
CA LYS A 3 -16.12 51.26 -17.66
C LYS A 3 -16.34 50.03 -18.56
N LYS A 4 -15.90 50.07 -19.83
CA LYS A 4 -16.02 48.95 -20.77
C LYS A 4 -15.02 47.84 -20.44
N ILE A 5 -13.81 48.22 -20.00
CA ILE A 5 -12.77 47.29 -19.54
C ILE A 5 -13.23 46.58 -18.26
N LEU A 6 -13.77 47.33 -17.29
CA LEU A 6 -14.33 46.78 -16.06
C LEU A 6 -15.51 45.84 -16.33
N LEU A 7 -16.40 46.20 -17.26
CA LEU A 7 -17.51 45.34 -17.65
C LEU A 7 -17.04 44.06 -18.33
N GLY A 8 -16.06 44.15 -19.25
CA GLY A 8 -15.46 42.98 -19.88
C GLY A 8 -14.78 42.06 -18.87
N LEU A 9 -14.03 42.63 -17.92
CA LEU A 9 -13.38 41.87 -16.85
C LEU A 9 -14.42 41.17 -15.96
N ALA A 10 -15.52 41.85 -15.62
CA ALA A 10 -16.60 41.26 -14.83
C ALA A 10 -17.24 40.06 -15.55
N VAL A 11 -17.47 40.14 -16.86
CA VAL A 11 -18.01 39.02 -17.65
C VAL A 11 -17.06 37.82 -17.65
N VAL A 12 -15.74 38.07 -17.81
CA VAL A 12 -14.73 37.00 -17.76
C VAL A 12 -14.68 36.34 -16.38
N ILE A 13 -14.74 37.13 -15.31
CA ILE A 13 -14.79 36.60 -13.93
C ILE A 13 -16.05 35.75 -13.74
N VAL A 14 -17.23 36.24 -14.11
CA VAL A 14 -18.48 35.48 -13.98
C VAL A 14 -18.43 34.17 -14.78
N ALA A 15 -17.90 34.21 -16.00
CA ALA A 15 -17.72 33.00 -16.80
C ALA A 15 -16.76 32.00 -16.14
N LEU A 16 -15.63 32.47 -15.58
CA LEU A 16 -14.68 31.63 -14.84
C LEU A 16 -15.32 30.98 -13.62
N PHE A 17 -16.08 31.74 -12.82
CA PHE A 17 -16.83 31.20 -11.68
C PHE A 17 -17.85 30.14 -12.13
N GLY A 18 -18.53 30.38 -13.26
CA GLY A 18 -19.42 29.39 -13.87
C GLY A 18 -18.69 28.09 -14.22
N VAL A 19 -17.51 28.16 -14.84
CA VAL A 19 -16.70 26.99 -15.20
C VAL A 19 -16.18 26.25 -13.96
N ILE A 20 -15.79 26.95 -12.89
CA ILE A 20 -15.39 26.30 -11.63
C ILE A 20 -16.57 25.56 -11.00
N ALA A 21 -17.77 26.17 -11.02
CA ALA A 21 -18.97 25.57 -10.46
C ALA A 21 -19.40 24.28 -11.17
N THR A 22 -19.11 24.12 -12.47
CA THR A 22 -19.45 22.90 -13.22
C THR A 22 -18.45 21.75 -13.02
N ARG A 23 -17.32 21.96 -12.34
CA ARG A 23 -16.35 20.88 -12.08
C ARG A 23 -16.90 19.86 -11.08
N PRO A 24 -16.47 18.58 -11.16
CA PRO A 24 -16.85 17.55 -10.19
C PRO A 24 -16.53 17.98 -8.75
N SER A 25 -17.35 17.58 -7.78
CA SER A 25 -17.09 17.81 -6.34
C SER A 25 -16.29 16.69 -5.70
N THR A 26 -15.92 15.68 -6.46
CA THR A 26 -15.14 14.54 -5.99
C THR A 26 -14.03 14.25 -6.98
N TYR A 27 -12.93 13.72 -6.46
CA TYR A 27 -11.83 13.20 -7.27
C TYR A 27 -11.46 11.80 -6.79
N SER A 28 -10.91 11.01 -7.70
CA SER A 28 -10.37 9.69 -7.41
C SER A 28 -9.14 9.47 -8.29
N VAL A 29 -8.05 9.02 -7.68
CA VAL A 29 -6.82 8.61 -8.36
C VAL A 29 -6.51 7.20 -7.93
N GLN A 30 -6.21 6.31 -8.88
CA GLN A 30 -5.82 4.95 -8.57
C GLN A 30 -4.65 4.49 -9.44
N ARG A 31 -3.79 3.65 -8.86
CA ARG A 31 -2.72 2.92 -9.56
C ARG A 31 -2.70 1.49 -9.06
N SER A 32 -2.27 0.58 -9.91
CA SER A 32 -2.11 -0.84 -9.55
C SER A 32 -0.80 -1.39 -10.06
N ALA A 33 -0.29 -2.40 -9.35
CA ALA A 33 0.90 -3.13 -9.75
C ALA A 33 0.83 -4.57 -9.25
N THR A 34 1.37 -5.50 -10.03
CA THR A 34 1.46 -6.92 -9.65
C THR A 34 2.83 -7.21 -9.04
N PHE A 35 2.81 -7.79 -7.84
CA PHE A 35 3.99 -8.17 -7.07
C PHE A 35 4.14 -9.69 -7.13
N LYS A 36 5.35 -10.17 -7.43
CA LYS A 36 5.66 -11.61 -7.35
C LYS A 36 5.95 -12.02 -5.91
N ALA A 37 4.95 -11.83 -5.05
CA ALA A 37 5.03 -12.10 -3.63
C ALA A 37 3.69 -12.68 -3.13
N PRO A 38 3.70 -13.43 -2.02
CA PRO A 38 2.49 -13.82 -1.32
C PRO A 38 1.64 -12.60 -0.90
N PRO A 39 0.30 -12.68 -0.94
CA PRO A 39 -0.58 -11.58 -0.54
C PRO A 39 -0.34 -11.05 0.87
N ASP A 40 0.06 -11.92 1.81
CA ASP A 40 0.33 -11.54 3.20
C ASP A 40 1.55 -10.63 3.35
N VAL A 41 2.56 -10.79 2.49
CA VAL A 41 3.74 -9.93 2.47
C VAL A 41 3.35 -8.52 2.04
N ALA A 42 2.61 -8.40 0.93
CA ALA A 42 2.16 -7.11 0.43
C ALA A 42 1.19 -6.42 1.40
N PHE A 43 0.28 -7.20 1.99
CA PHE A 43 -0.66 -6.72 2.99
C PHE A 43 0.04 -6.18 4.23
N ALA A 44 1.03 -6.90 4.77
CA ALA A 44 1.76 -6.50 5.97
C ALA A 44 2.49 -5.15 5.79
N LEU A 45 3.03 -4.87 4.60
CA LEU A 45 3.69 -3.59 4.29
C LEU A 45 2.76 -2.37 4.40
N VAL A 46 1.46 -2.56 4.21
CA VAL A 46 0.44 -1.50 4.29
C VAL A 46 -0.23 -1.49 5.66
N ASN A 47 -0.50 -2.67 6.22
CA ASN A 47 -1.23 -2.82 7.48
C ASN A 47 -0.46 -2.29 8.71
N ASP A 48 0.85 -2.13 8.60
CA ASP A 48 1.72 -1.60 9.67
C ASP A 48 2.41 -0.31 9.21
N PHE A 49 2.04 0.82 9.85
CA PHE A 49 2.62 2.12 9.54
C PHE A 49 4.13 2.21 9.80
N HIS A 50 4.73 1.33 10.60
CA HIS A 50 6.18 1.33 10.80
C HIS A 50 6.93 0.89 9.53
N GLN A 51 6.28 0.14 8.63
CA GLN A 51 6.85 -0.31 7.36
C GLN A 51 6.80 0.77 6.26
N TRP A 52 6.00 1.81 6.46
CA TRP A 52 5.72 2.86 5.47
C TRP A 52 6.97 3.70 5.17
N GLY A 53 7.91 3.78 6.13
CA GLY A 53 9.23 4.37 5.96
C GLY A 53 10.00 3.85 4.74
N GLY A 54 9.86 2.57 4.43
CA GLY A 54 10.65 1.90 3.40
C GLY A 54 10.18 2.12 1.95
N TRP A 55 8.94 2.57 1.75
CA TRP A 55 8.35 2.64 0.41
C TRP A 55 7.59 3.92 0.08
N LEU A 56 7.19 4.73 1.08
CA LEU A 56 6.54 6.00 0.77
C LEU A 56 7.53 7.02 0.22
N PRO A 57 7.25 7.59 -0.96
CA PRO A 57 8.14 8.56 -1.58
C PRO A 57 8.26 9.85 -0.76
N TRP A 58 7.23 10.22 0.00
CA TRP A 58 7.20 11.48 0.75
C TRP A 58 8.15 11.50 1.95
N ASN A 59 8.48 10.35 2.53
CA ASN A 59 9.42 10.28 3.65
C ASN A 59 10.86 10.66 3.23
N ALA A 60 11.19 10.52 1.94
CA ALA A 60 12.49 10.94 1.42
C ALA A 60 12.60 12.47 1.22
N LEU A 61 11.50 13.21 1.30
CA LEU A 61 11.46 14.65 1.05
C LEU A 61 11.89 15.49 2.26
N ASP A 62 11.78 14.95 3.47
CA ASP A 62 12.21 15.63 4.69
C ASP A 62 12.84 14.65 5.69
N PRO A 63 14.18 14.53 5.72
CA PRO A 63 14.89 13.71 6.70
C PRO A 63 14.69 14.14 8.15
N SER A 64 14.20 15.37 8.39
CA SER A 64 13.92 15.92 9.73
C SER A 64 12.46 15.75 10.16
N GLN A 65 11.64 15.11 9.32
CA GLN A 65 10.24 14.83 9.60
C GLN A 65 10.09 14.11 10.93
N LYS A 66 9.17 14.60 11.76
CA LYS A 66 8.80 13.94 13.00
C LYS A 66 7.60 13.06 12.74
N THR A 67 7.71 11.79 13.08
CA THR A 67 6.62 10.82 12.98
C THR A 67 6.19 10.36 14.37
N THR A 68 4.89 10.10 14.52
CA THR A 68 4.30 9.55 15.74
C THR A 68 3.45 8.34 15.39
N PHE A 69 3.49 7.33 16.25
CA PHE A 69 2.68 6.12 16.13
C PHE A 69 1.85 5.97 17.39
N GLU A 70 0.54 5.84 17.23
CA GLU A 70 -0.41 5.74 18.34
C GLU A 70 -1.48 4.69 18.04
N GLY A 71 -2.22 4.28 19.07
CA GLY A 71 -3.31 3.32 18.92
C GLY A 71 -2.81 1.89 18.76
N ALA A 72 -3.45 1.12 17.87
CA ALA A 72 -3.05 -0.26 17.61
C ALA A 72 -1.65 -0.33 16.96
N PRO A 73 -0.83 -1.35 17.24
CA PRO A 73 0.49 -1.48 16.63
C PRO A 73 0.43 -1.69 15.10
N MET A 74 -0.67 -2.26 14.61
CA MET A 74 -0.97 -2.48 13.19
C MET A 74 -2.48 -2.67 13.01
N GLY A 75 -2.98 -2.54 11.79
CA GLY A 75 -4.39 -2.77 11.45
C GLY A 75 -5.35 -1.73 12.02
N GLU A 76 -6.62 -2.11 12.14
CA GLU A 76 -7.69 -1.19 12.54
C GLU A 76 -7.37 -0.48 13.86
N GLY A 77 -7.50 0.85 13.86
CA GLY A 77 -7.16 1.69 15.01
C GLY A 77 -5.69 2.10 15.12
N ALA A 78 -4.81 1.62 14.24
CA ALA A 78 -3.44 2.13 14.15
C ALA A 78 -3.45 3.56 13.62
N ARG A 79 -2.60 4.42 14.19
CA ARG A 79 -2.49 5.84 13.84
C ARG A 79 -1.05 6.20 13.52
N TYR A 80 -0.89 7.02 12.48
CA TYR A 80 0.38 7.57 12.05
C TYR A 80 0.26 9.07 11.89
N GLY A 81 0.99 9.84 12.68
CA GLY A 81 1.11 11.29 12.54
C GLY A 81 2.43 11.67 11.91
N TRP A 82 2.45 12.74 11.13
CA TRP A 82 3.69 13.35 10.69
C TRP A 82 3.65 14.88 10.75
N SER A 83 4.81 15.47 11.00
CA SER A 83 5.06 16.91 10.89
C SER A 83 6.42 17.13 10.25
N GLY A 84 6.43 17.71 9.04
CA GLY A 84 7.64 18.06 8.30
C GLY A 84 7.65 19.53 7.86
N ASN A 85 8.52 19.81 6.88
CA ASN A 85 8.65 21.09 6.18
C ASN A 85 7.45 21.39 5.25
N ASP A 86 7.49 22.52 4.54
CA ASP A 86 6.40 22.95 3.64
C ASP A 86 6.16 22.02 2.42
N GLN A 87 7.08 21.09 2.13
CA GLN A 87 6.92 20.12 1.03
C GLN A 87 6.13 18.88 1.47
N VAL A 88 6.29 18.45 2.73
CA VAL A 88 5.64 17.25 3.31
C VAL A 88 4.40 17.62 4.13
N GLY A 89 4.37 18.83 4.67
CA GLY A 89 3.29 19.35 5.49
C GLY A 89 3.15 18.65 6.84
N GLU A 90 1.96 18.74 7.40
CA GLU A 90 1.58 18.06 8.64
C GLU A 90 0.26 17.35 8.40
N GLY A 91 0.14 16.14 8.95
CA GLY A 91 -1.10 15.39 8.87
C GLY A 91 -1.09 14.14 9.73
N ARG A 92 -2.17 13.38 9.63
CA ARG A 92 -2.32 12.09 10.30
C ARG A 92 -3.10 11.10 9.45
N MET A 93 -2.88 9.83 9.72
CA MET A 93 -3.57 8.71 9.13
C MET A 93 -4.14 7.81 10.23
N LEU A 94 -5.29 7.23 9.95
CA LEU A 94 -5.95 6.23 10.79
C LEU A 94 -6.39 5.08 9.90
N ILE A 95 -5.99 3.85 10.24
CA ILE A 95 -6.58 2.67 9.61
C ILE A 95 -8.00 2.49 10.16
N GLU A 96 -9.00 2.73 9.32
CA GLU A 96 -10.43 2.61 9.64
C GLU A 96 -10.91 1.16 9.52
N GLU A 97 -10.33 0.39 8.60
CA GLU A 97 -10.75 -0.99 8.32
C GLU A 97 -9.53 -1.77 7.81
N SER A 98 -9.33 -2.97 8.35
CA SER A 98 -8.31 -3.89 7.86
C SER A 98 -8.86 -5.31 7.74
N LYS A 99 -8.87 -5.83 6.51
CA LYS A 99 -9.27 -7.20 6.18
C LYS A 99 -8.05 -7.94 5.65
N PRO A 100 -7.57 -8.98 6.36
CA PRO A 100 -6.35 -9.71 5.99
C PRO A 100 -6.31 -10.08 4.51
N ASN A 101 -5.24 -9.68 3.83
CA ASN A 101 -4.97 -9.99 2.42
C ASN A 101 -6.01 -9.49 1.42
N GLU A 102 -6.92 -8.61 1.82
CA GLU A 102 -8.02 -8.13 0.97
C GLU A 102 -8.06 -6.61 0.88
N LEU A 103 -8.07 -5.92 2.02
CA LEU A 103 -8.34 -4.48 2.08
C LEU A 103 -7.69 -3.82 3.29
N VAL A 104 -7.09 -2.66 3.08
CA VAL A 104 -6.76 -1.70 4.14
C VAL A 104 -7.34 -0.34 3.75
N ARG A 105 -8.26 0.18 4.57
CA ARG A 105 -8.89 1.49 4.39
C ARG A 105 -8.35 2.46 5.42
N ILE A 106 -7.93 3.63 4.95
CA ILE A 106 -7.23 4.61 5.75
C ILE A 106 -7.89 5.97 5.55
N GLN A 107 -8.24 6.61 6.65
CA GLN A 107 -8.57 8.02 6.67
C GLN A 107 -7.27 8.82 6.72
N LEU A 108 -7.13 9.76 5.80
CA LEU A 108 -5.97 10.64 5.67
C LEU A 108 -6.42 12.08 5.92
N GLU A 109 -5.87 12.70 6.96
CA GLU A 109 -6.14 14.08 7.32
C GLU A 109 -4.87 14.91 7.15
N PHE A 110 -4.89 15.82 6.19
CA PHE A 110 -3.92 16.90 6.08
C PHE A 110 -4.31 18.02 7.05
N ILE A 111 -3.35 18.49 7.84
CA ILE A 111 -3.51 19.57 8.84
C ILE A 111 -2.89 20.85 8.31
N ARG A 112 -1.65 20.80 7.79
CA ARG A 112 -0.93 21.93 7.18
C ARG A 112 -0.32 21.55 5.82
N PRO A 113 -0.23 22.49 4.85
CA PRO A 113 -0.66 23.89 4.90
C PRO A 113 -2.16 24.10 4.72
N PHE A 114 -2.88 23.12 4.17
CA PHE A 114 -4.34 23.18 3.96
C PHE A 114 -5.02 21.99 4.61
N ALA A 115 -6.02 22.26 5.43
CA ALA A 115 -6.80 21.22 6.07
C ALA A 115 -7.65 20.48 5.03
N SER A 116 -7.53 19.16 4.97
CA SER A 116 -8.32 18.31 4.09
C SER A 116 -8.42 16.89 4.64
N THR A 117 -9.57 16.26 4.48
CA THR A 117 -9.76 14.86 4.82
C THR A 117 -10.04 14.10 3.53
N THR A 118 -9.25 13.07 3.29
CA THR A 118 -9.37 12.17 2.15
C THR A 118 -9.37 10.74 2.65
N ARG A 119 -9.75 9.82 1.76
CA ARG A 119 -9.71 8.40 2.06
C ARG A 119 -8.79 7.72 1.07
N THR A 120 -7.85 6.94 1.59
CA THR A 120 -6.99 6.07 0.80
C THR A 120 -7.33 4.62 1.09
N THR A 121 -7.38 3.80 0.05
CA THR A 121 -7.76 2.39 0.13
C THR A 121 -6.75 1.58 -0.66
N PHE A 122 -6.22 0.55 0.00
CA PHE A 122 -5.41 -0.47 -0.63
C PHE A 122 -6.26 -1.74 -0.77
N THR A 123 -6.26 -2.34 -1.96
CA THR A 123 -6.87 -3.65 -2.18
C THR A 123 -5.85 -4.63 -2.71
N PHE A 124 -5.95 -5.86 -2.24
CA PHE A 124 -5.05 -6.95 -2.58
C PHE A 124 -5.88 -8.05 -3.26
N LYS A 125 -5.52 -8.39 -4.49
CA LYS A 125 -6.20 -9.43 -5.26
C LYS A 125 -5.21 -10.50 -5.69
N PRO A 126 -5.50 -11.79 -5.49
CA PRO A 126 -4.69 -12.85 -6.07
C PRO A 126 -4.54 -12.67 -7.58
N ALA A 127 -3.31 -12.81 -8.08
CA ALA A 127 -2.98 -12.76 -9.49
C ALA A 127 -2.27 -14.06 -9.91
N ALA A 128 -2.13 -14.29 -11.22
CA ALA A 128 -1.49 -15.52 -11.72
C ALA A 128 -0.06 -15.73 -11.17
N GLU A 129 0.69 -14.64 -10.97
CA GLU A 129 2.04 -14.66 -10.39
C GLU A 129 2.13 -13.71 -9.18
N GLY A 130 1.43 -14.05 -8.09
CA GLY A 130 1.49 -13.35 -6.81
C GLY A 130 0.23 -12.55 -6.49
N VAL A 131 0.37 -11.25 -6.26
CA VAL A 131 -0.72 -10.38 -5.80
C VAL A 131 -0.77 -9.07 -6.60
N GLU A 132 -1.95 -8.69 -7.07
CA GLU A 132 -2.22 -7.35 -7.58
C GLU A 132 -2.57 -6.43 -6.41
N VAL A 133 -1.78 -5.38 -6.24
CA VAL A 133 -2.01 -4.33 -5.25
C VAL A 133 -2.53 -3.11 -5.97
N THR A 134 -3.69 -2.62 -5.56
CA THR A 134 -4.26 -1.35 -6.05
C THR A 134 -4.26 -0.35 -4.92
N TRP A 135 -3.71 0.83 -5.18
CA TRP A 135 -3.76 1.99 -4.30
C TRP A 135 -4.70 3.02 -4.91
N ALA A 136 -5.81 3.29 -4.24
CA ALA A 136 -6.79 4.30 -4.62
C ALA A 136 -6.90 5.38 -3.54
N MET A 137 -6.98 6.65 -3.95
CA MET A 137 -7.26 7.78 -3.07
C MET A 137 -8.42 8.59 -3.63
N SER A 138 -9.38 8.90 -2.79
CA SER A 138 -10.53 9.73 -3.12
C SER A 138 -10.77 10.82 -2.08
N GLY A 139 -11.32 11.94 -2.53
CA GLY A 139 -11.62 13.08 -1.66
C GLY A 139 -12.66 13.99 -2.28
N GLU A 140 -13.12 14.95 -1.47
CA GLU A 140 -14.09 15.96 -1.89
C GLU A 140 -13.40 17.29 -2.19
N ASP A 141 -13.88 17.95 -3.24
CA ASP A 141 -13.44 19.27 -3.65
C ASP A 141 -14.48 20.33 -3.29
N ASN A 142 -14.07 21.23 -2.39
CA ASN A 142 -14.73 22.52 -2.24
C ASN A 142 -14.46 23.41 -3.48
N PHE A 143 -15.02 24.63 -3.49
CA PHE A 143 -14.86 25.54 -4.63
C PHE A 143 -13.38 25.85 -4.96
N MET A 144 -12.50 25.94 -3.97
CA MET A 144 -11.06 26.14 -4.18
C MET A 144 -10.39 24.89 -4.76
N GLY A 145 -10.77 23.69 -4.30
CA GLY A 145 -10.34 22.43 -4.90
C GLY A 145 -10.72 22.32 -6.36
N LYS A 146 -11.96 22.66 -6.72
CA LYS A 146 -12.44 22.72 -8.11
C LYS A 146 -11.60 23.69 -8.95
N ALA A 147 -11.30 24.88 -8.42
CA ALA A 147 -10.44 25.84 -9.11
C ALA A 147 -9.02 25.29 -9.30
N PHE A 148 -8.46 24.64 -8.28
CA PHE A 148 -7.14 24.00 -8.35
C PHE A 148 -7.08 22.89 -9.41
N SER A 149 -8.15 22.12 -9.59
CA SER A 149 -8.22 21.08 -10.64
C SER A 149 -8.17 21.62 -12.08
N LEU A 150 -8.43 22.91 -12.29
CA LEU A 150 -8.31 23.54 -13.62
C LEU A 150 -6.86 23.82 -14.00
N VAL A 151 -5.99 23.98 -13.00
CA VAL A 151 -4.59 24.38 -13.19
C VAL A 151 -3.61 23.24 -12.89
N VAL A 152 -4.02 22.23 -12.11
CA VAL A 152 -3.19 21.08 -11.74
C VAL A 152 -3.87 19.79 -12.14
N ASP A 153 -3.15 18.99 -12.95
CA ASP A 153 -3.50 17.61 -13.23
C ASP A 153 -3.11 16.73 -12.04
N ARG A 154 -4.11 16.43 -11.19
CA ARG A 154 -3.92 15.64 -9.98
C ARG A 154 -3.62 14.18 -10.27
N ASP A 155 -4.13 13.62 -11.37
CA ASP A 155 -3.80 12.25 -11.74
C ASP A 155 -2.33 12.16 -12.14
N ALA A 156 -1.83 13.15 -12.90
CA ALA A 156 -0.42 13.21 -13.26
C ALA A 156 0.51 13.46 -12.06
N MET A 157 0.08 14.25 -11.07
CA MET A 157 0.88 14.56 -9.89
C MET A 157 0.87 13.40 -8.87
N LEU A 158 -0.32 13.02 -8.38
CA LEU A 158 -0.48 11.97 -7.38
C LEU A 158 -0.17 10.58 -7.95
N GLY A 159 -0.56 10.33 -9.20
CA GLY A 159 -0.33 9.05 -9.85
C GLY A 159 1.14 8.70 -9.95
N LYS A 160 2.02 9.68 -10.23
CA LYS A 160 3.48 9.45 -10.26
C LYS A 160 4.04 9.03 -8.91
N ASP A 161 3.54 9.62 -7.82
CA ASP A 161 3.97 9.25 -6.48
C ASP A 161 3.42 7.87 -6.09
N PHE A 162 2.20 7.54 -6.51
CA PHE A 162 1.62 6.21 -6.29
C PHE A 162 2.40 5.14 -7.06
N ASP A 163 2.76 5.41 -8.32
CA ASP A 163 3.59 4.51 -9.14
C ASP A 163 4.96 4.28 -8.50
N LYS A 164 5.61 5.33 -7.99
CA LYS A 164 6.88 5.21 -7.25
C LYS A 164 6.73 4.39 -5.96
N GLY A 165 5.68 4.67 -5.18
CA GLY A 165 5.40 3.94 -3.95
C GLY A 165 5.13 2.47 -4.20
N LEU A 166 4.28 2.14 -5.18
CA LEU A 166 4.00 0.77 -5.60
C LEU A 166 5.24 0.05 -6.13
N ALA A 167 6.12 0.75 -6.85
CA ALA A 167 7.39 0.17 -7.30
C ALA A 167 8.31 -0.16 -6.12
N ALA A 168 8.43 0.74 -5.13
CA ALA A 168 9.21 0.47 -3.92
C ALA A 168 8.62 -0.67 -3.08
N MET A 169 7.30 -0.69 -2.90
CA MET A 169 6.58 -1.79 -2.24
C MET A 169 6.83 -3.12 -2.93
N LYS A 170 6.77 -3.14 -4.27
CA LYS A 170 7.04 -4.34 -5.06
C LYS A 170 8.44 -4.89 -4.77
N THR A 171 9.46 -4.04 -4.80
CA THR A 171 10.84 -4.45 -4.50
C THR A 171 10.97 -5.04 -3.10
N LEU A 172 10.37 -4.39 -2.09
CA LEU A 172 10.41 -4.91 -0.71
C LEU A 172 9.67 -6.25 -0.58
N ALA A 173 8.50 -6.37 -1.20
CA ALA A 173 7.68 -7.58 -1.13
C ALA A 173 8.35 -8.77 -1.82
N GLU A 174 8.92 -8.57 -3.01
CA GLU A 174 9.61 -9.62 -3.76
C GLU A 174 10.92 -10.05 -3.07
N ALA A 175 11.64 -9.11 -2.44
CA ALA A 175 12.82 -9.44 -1.65
C ALA A 175 12.47 -10.29 -0.41
N GLU A 176 11.39 -9.95 0.30
CA GLU A 176 10.91 -10.73 1.44
C GLU A 176 10.39 -12.11 1.01
N ALA A 177 9.67 -12.20 -0.11
CA ALA A 177 9.24 -13.47 -0.68
C ALA A 177 10.42 -14.39 -1.03
N GLY A 178 11.48 -13.83 -1.62
CA GLY A 178 12.71 -14.58 -1.93
C GLY A 178 13.37 -15.17 -0.68
N LYS A 179 13.53 -14.36 0.38
CA LYS A 179 14.09 -14.82 1.66
C LYS A 179 13.26 -15.96 2.28
N ARG A 180 11.93 -15.86 2.23
CA ARG A 180 11.04 -16.91 2.74
C ARG A 180 11.17 -18.20 1.95
N ALA A 181 11.22 -18.11 0.61
CA ALA A 181 11.41 -19.26 -0.25
C ALA A 181 12.77 -19.95 0.01
N GLU A 182 13.85 -19.18 0.18
CA GLU A 182 15.16 -19.72 0.54
C GLU A 182 15.15 -20.41 1.90
N ALA A 183 14.51 -19.81 2.91
CA ALA A 183 14.39 -20.39 4.25
C ALA A 183 13.58 -21.69 4.24
N GLU A 184 12.49 -21.74 3.46
CA GLU A 184 11.67 -22.94 3.31
C GLU A 184 12.44 -24.06 2.60
N ALA A 185 13.15 -23.74 1.51
CA ALA A 185 14.02 -24.70 0.81
C ALA A 185 15.13 -25.25 1.72
N ALA A 186 15.76 -24.40 2.54
CA ALA A 186 16.76 -24.81 3.51
C ALA A 186 16.18 -25.74 4.58
N LYS A 187 14.97 -25.44 5.08
CA LYS A 187 14.26 -26.29 6.04
C LYS A 187 13.94 -27.67 5.45
N LEU A 188 13.38 -27.70 4.23
CA LEU A 188 13.08 -28.95 3.51
C LEU A 188 14.33 -29.79 3.25
N ALA A 189 15.45 -29.15 2.89
CA ALA A 189 16.73 -29.82 2.72
C ALA A 189 17.25 -30.41 4.04
N ALA A 190 17.17 -29.66 5.15
CA ALA A 190 17.56 -30.14 6.47
C ALA A 190 16.69 -31.31 6.96
N GLU A 191 15.38 -31.26 6.71
CA GLU A 191 14.44 -32.34 7.07
C GLU A 191 14.72 -33.61 6.27
N LYS A 192 15.03 -33.49 4.97
CA LYS A 192 15.43 -34.63 4.12
C LYS A 192 16.75 -35.27 4.54
N VAL A 193 17.70 -34.48 5.06
CA VAL A 193 18.98 -34.98 5.61
C VAL A 193 18.79 -35.63 6.98
N ALA A 194 17.81 -35.16 7.76
CA ALA A 194 17.49 -35.71 9.09
C ALA A 194 16.52 -36.91 9.05
N ALA A 195 15.91 -37.21 7.90
CA ALA A 195 15.09 -38.40 7.71
C ALA A 195 15.97 -39.65 7.91
N PRO A 196 15.62 -40.57 8.83
CA PRO A 196 16.41 -41.77 9.07
C PRO A 196 16.52 -42.55 7.77
N VAL A 197 17.74 -42.97 7.41
CA VAL A 197 17.95 -43.98 6.37
C VAL A 197 17.09 -45.17 6.75
N GLU A 198 16.01 -45.39 5.99
CA GLU A 198 15.12 -46.53 6.13
C GLU A 198 16.01 -47.77 6.11
N ALA A 199 16.13 -48.43 7.28
CA ALA A 199 16.99 -49.59 7.44
C ALA A 199 16.56 -50.63 6.40
N PRO A 200 17.49 -51.22 5.62
CA PRO A 200 17.13 -52.17 4.59
C PRO A 200 16.36 -53.33 5.23
N PRO A 201 15.35 -53.90 4.54
CA PRO A 201 14.56 -54.98 5.10
C PRO A 201 15.51 -56.12 5.46
N ALA A 202 15.50 -56.53 6.72
CA ALA A 202 16.26 -57.67 7.18
C ALA A 202 15.88 -58.87 6.31
N ALA A 203 16.79 -59.27 5.43
CA ALA A 203 16.72 -60.51 4.70
C ALA A 203 16.93 -61.66 5.70
N GLU A 204 15.87 -62.07 6.39
CA GLU A 204 15.84 -63.36 7.07
C GLU A 204 15.51 -64.44 6.04
N GLY A 205 16.57 -64.96 5.42
CA GLY A 205 16.52 -66.20 4.67
C GLY A 205 16.40 -67.42 5.59
N GLY A 206 15.56 -68.36 5.18
CA GLY A 206 15.94 -69.77 5.12
C GLY A 206 15.86 -70.63 6.39
N GLN A 207 14.70 -71.28 6.55
CA GLN A 207 14.49 -72.70 6.88
C GLN A 207 15.37 -73.40 7.95
N ALA A 208 14.69 -73.99 8.95
CA ALA A 208 14.88 -75.42 9.27
C ALA A 208 13.61 -76.01 9.90
N VAL A 209 13.07 -77.01 9.21
CA VAL A 209 11.91 -77.84 9.56
C VAL A 209 12.29 -78.78 10.72
N ALA A 210 11.48 -78.84 11.77
CA ALA A 210 11.56 -79.91 12.77
C ALA A 210 10.25 -80.73 12.74
N ALA A 211 10.42 -82.02 12.46
CA ALA A 211 9.41 -83.05 12.25
C ALA A 211 8.60 -83.40 13.53
N PRO A 212 7.45 -84.10 13.40
CA PRO A 212 6.61 -84.47 14.54
C PRO A 212 6.98 -85.84 15.16
N THR A 213 6.30 -86.14 16.29
CA THR A 213 6.00 -87.45 16.93
C THR A 213 7.02 -88.04 17.94
N PRO A 214 6.60 -88.94 18.88
CA PRO A 214 5.37 -89.76 18.94
C PRO A 214 4.24 -89.24 19.83
#